data_AF-A0A1G3WI06-F1
#
_entry.id   AF-A0A1G3WI06-F1
#
_cell.length_a   1.000
_cell.length_b   1.000
_cell.length_c   1.000
_cell.angle_alpha   90.00
_cell.angle_beta   90.00
_cell.angle_gamma   90.00
#
_symmetry.space_group_name_H-M   'P 1'
#
loop_
_entity.id
_entity.type
_entity.pdbx_description
1 polymer ?
#
loop_
_entity_poly.entity_id
_entity_poly.type
_entity_poly.pdbx_seq_one_letter_code
_entity_poly.pdbx_strand_id
1 'polypeptide(L)'
;MKSFFSYVTVIILVSALVIIIKQNEVMIEKRELTVAQYYSYRSVEEGRMEVPIYLNEEKHPLSNPESYLNIYFSNLDESKKIEMPLKDIQYGHVETYLNGIYHQYLLMLELPYLDHDFLIEDLYMHIELINMDQYSFYLGSFSLVYLADSEDVLDWTGLNGSKEEHHFLSRLREIYIDYETMVEEIDRIEIGVNMEVLFTIQGNRITLDIPVADYLLNDVPIIIYYANHQIQIIDNFRYLVDYQILKESGPLINLYALN
;
A
#
# COMPACT_ATOMS: atom_id res chain seq x y z
N MET A 1 33.68 23.19 -54.37
CA MET A 1 32.71 22.10 -54.68
C MET A 1 32.89 20.87 -53.80
N LYS A 2 34.10 20.28 -53.66
CA LYS A 2 34.30 19.09 -52.82
C LYS A 2 33.91 19.28 -51.35
N SER A 3 34.29 20.41 -50.75
CA SER A 3 33.94 20.75 -49.36
C SER A 3 32.43 20.87 -49.14
N PHE A 4 31.70 21.52 -50.05
CA PHE A 4 30.25 21.66 -50.00
C PHE A 4 29.54 20.29 -50.02
N PHE A 5 30.00 19.38 -50.90
CA PHE A 5 29.44 18.03 -50.98
C PHE A 5 29.69 17.21 -49.70
N SER A 6 30.86 17.40 -49.07
CA SER A 6 31.18 16.80 -47.78
C SER A 6 30.26 17.29 -46.66
N TYR A 7 29.98 18.60 -46.57
CA TYR A 7 29.08 19.13 -45.56
C TYR A 7 27.64 18.61 -45.70
N VAL A 8 27.12 18.54 -46.92
CA VAL A 8 25.77 17.99 -47.18
C VAL A 8 25.71 16.51 -46.78
N THR A 9 26.76 15.74 -47.10
CA THR A 9 26.83 14.31 -46.74
C THR A 9 26.87 14.10 -45.22
N VAL A 10 27.61 14.94 -44.49
CA VAL A 10 27.66 14.89 -43.01
C VAL A 10 26.28 15.20 -42.41
N ILE A 11 25.58 16.22 -42.93
CA ILE A 11 24.23 16.56 -42.45
C ILE A 11 23.27 15.39 -42.65
N ILE A 12 23.28 14.77 -43.84
CA ILE A 12 22.42 13.61 -44.15
C ILE A 12 22.74 12.43 -43.22
N LEU A 13 24.03 12.14 -42.97
CA LEU A 13 24.44 11.07 -42.07
C LEU A 13 24.01 11.33 -40.62
N VAL A 14 24.16 12.57 -40.13
CA VAL A 14 23.71 12.93 -38.78
C VAL A 14 22.19 12.83 -38.68
N SER A 15 21.43 13.32 -39.67
CA SER A 15 19.97 13.19 -39.69
C SER A 15 19.52 11.73 -39.73
N ALA A 16 20.16 10.88 -40.54
CA ALA A 16 19.87 9.46 -40.59
C ALA A 16 20.19 8.76 -39.25
N LEU A 17 21.30 9.13 -38.61
CA LEU A 17 21.70 8.57 -37.31
C LEU A 17 20.72 8.98 -36.20
N VAL A 18 20.22 10.22 -36.21
CA VAL A 18 19.16 10.68 -35.29
C VAL A 18 17.85 9.91 -35.52
N ILE A 19 17.47 9.65 -36.77
CA ILE A 19 16.27 8.86 -37.10
C ILE A 19 16.43 7.42 -36.64
N ILE A 20 17.60 6.81 -36.88
CA ILE A 20 17.89 5.43 -36.43
C ILE A 20 17.86 5.34 -34.91
N ILE A 21 18.45 6.31 -34.19
CA ILE A 21 18.39 6.36 -32.72
C ILE A 21 16.94 6.44 -32.26
N LYS A 22 16.12 7.34 -32.83
CA LYS A 22 14.70 7.45 -32.48
C LYS A 22 13.88 6.20 -32.81
N GLN A 23 14.20 5.51 -33.89
CA GLN A 23 13.51 4.27 -34.28
C GLN A 23 13.96 3.05 -33.46
N ASN A 24 15.16 3.12 -32.86
CA ASN A 24 15.73 2.06 -32.06
C ASN A 24 15.63 2.35 -30.55
N GLU A 25 14.93 3.41 -30.16
CA GLU A 25 14.43 3.55 -28.79
C GLU A 25 13.48 2.38 -28.55
N VAL A 26 13.94 1.42 -27.75
CA VAL A 26 13.13 0.30 -27.29
C VAL A 26 11.89 0.92 -26.64
N MET A 27 10.72 0.72 -27.22
CA MET A 27 9.48 1.12 -26.56
C MET A 27 9.42 0.32 -25.25
N ILE A 28 9.66 0.99 -24.14
CA ILE A 28 9.46 0.41 -22.81
C ILE A 28 7.95 0.28 -22.69
N GLU A 29 7.46 -0.97 -22.67
CA GLU A 29 6.07 -1.23 -22.35
C GLU A 29 5.78 -0.63 -20.98
N LYS A 30 4.81 0.28 -20.92
CA LYS A 30 4.41 0.95 -19.69
C LYS A 30 3.72 -0.05 -18.79
N ARG A 31 4.16 -0.12 -17.54
CA ARG A 31 3.69 -1.10 -16.56
C ARG A 31 3.50 -0.46 -15.21
N GLU A 32 2.50 -0.96 -14.53
CA GLU A 32 2.20 -0.67 -13.13
C GLU A 32 2.35 -1.95 -12.32
N LEU A 33 2.87 -1.83 -11.10
CA LEU A 33 2.85 -2.89 -10.11
C LEU A 33 2.18 -2.40 -8.84
N THR A 34 1.28 -3.23 -8.31
CA THR A 34 0.80 -3.14 -6.93
C THR A 34 1.33 -4.31 -6.12
N VAL A 35 1.27 -4.17 -4.81
CA VAL A 35 1.55 -5.26 -3.87
C VAL A 35 0.31 -5.47 -3.03
N ALA A 36 -0.15 -6.70 -2.90
CA ALA A 36 -1.32 -7.01 -2.08
C ALA A 36 -1.01 -6.73 -0.60
N GLN A 37 -1.83 -5.88 0.04
CA GLN A 37 -1.72 -5.49 1.45
C GLN A 37 -3.09 -5.54 2.13
N TYR A 38 -3.08 -5.71 3.45
CA TYR A 38 -4.25 -5.48 4.28
C TYR A 38 -4.22 -4.06 4.83
N TYR A 39 -5.11 -3.24 4.30
CA TYR A 39 -5.29 -1.85 4.70
C TYR A 39 -6.36 -1.77 5.78
N SER A 40 -5.94 -1.65 7.02
CA SER A 40 -6.86 -1.52 8.15
C SER A 40 -6.67 -0.18 8.83
N TYR A 41 -7.76 0.56 9.01
CA TYR A 41 -7.75 1.86 9.66
C TYR A 41 -8.95 2.02 10.59
N ARG A 42 -8.80 2.87 11.60
CA ARG A 42 -9.91 3.35 12.41
C ARG A 42 -10.71 4.39 11.63
N SER A 43 -12.03 4.30 11.69
CA SER A 43 -12.96 5.30 11.16
C SER A 43 -12.92 6.55 12.05
N VAL A 44 -12.18 7.58 11.60
CA VAL A 44 -12.05 8.87 12.27
C VAL A 44 -12.26 10.01 11.27
N GLU A 45 -12.67 11.17 11.77
CA GLU A 45 -12.74 12.38 10.94
C GLU A 45 -11.33 12.72 10.40
N GLU A 46 -11.26 13.10 9.12
CA GLU A 46 -10.01 13.44 8.42
C GLU A 46 -8.97 12.31 8.32
N GLY A 47 -9.40 11.06 8.43
CA GLY A 47 -8.55 9.89 8.23
C GLY A 47 -7.87 9.89 6.85
N ARG A 48 -6.66 9.34 6.78
CA ARG A 48 -5.88 9.24 5.53
C ARG A 48 -5.29 7.85 5.38
N MET A 49 -5.17 7.43 4.13
CA MET A 49 -4.56 6.17 3.73
C MET A 49 -3.53 6.38 2.65
N GLU A 50 -2.46 5.59 2.70
CA GLU A 50 -1.39 5.59 1.70
C GLU A 50 -1.49 4.33 0.85
N VAL A 51 -1.66 4.48 -0.46
CA VAL A 51 -1.62 3.35 -1.40
C VAL A 51 -0.37 3.47 -2.28
N PRO A 52 0.63 2.59 -2.10
CA PRO A 52 1.79 2.54 -2.97
C PRO A 52 1.44 1.92 -4.34
N ILE A 53 1.76 2.64 -5.41
CA ILE A 53 1.81 2.12 -6.79
C ILE A 53 3.23 2.27 -7.33
N TYR A 54 3.62 1.40 -8.25
CA TYR A 54 4.97 1.38 -8.82
C TYR A 54 4.92 1.48 -10.33
N LEU A 55 5.47 2.55 -10.89
CA LEU A 55 5.40 2.84 -12.33
C LEU A 55 6.79 2.73 -12.95
N ASN A 56 6.92 2.07 -14.10
CA ASN A 56 8.17 2.07 -14.86
C ASN A 56 8.34 3.28 -15.80
N GLU A 57 7.41 4.22 -15.76
CA GLU A 57 7.44 5.50 -16.48
C GLU A 57 7.20 6.66 -15.51
N GLU A 58 8.19 7.53 -15.34
CA GLU A 58 8.11 8.66 -14.39
C GLU A 58 6.99 9.66 -14.72
N LYS A 59 6.68 9.84 -16.01
CA LYS A 59 5.76 10.87 -16.52
C LYS A 59 4.39 10.31 -16.93
N HIS A 60 3.98 9.22 -16.32
CA HIS A 60 2.65 8.65 -16.55
C HIS A 60 1.57 9.54 -15.88
N PRO A 61 0.35 9.69 -16.44
CA PRO A 61 -0.73 10.43 -15.78
C PRO A 61 -1.02 10.03 -14.34
N LEU A 62 -0.84 8.74 -14.00
CA LEU A 62 -0.97 8.23 -12.63
C LEU A 62 0.02 8.84 -11.62
N SER A 63 1.12 9.45 -12.06
CA SER A 63 2.05 10.15 -11.16
C SER A 63 1.70 11.62 -10.92
N ASN A 64 0.64 12.14 -11.55
CA ASN A 64 0.23 13.54 -11.45
C ASN A 64 -1.15 13.66 -10.77
N PRO A 65 -1.26 14.31 -9.59
CA PRO A 65 -2.53 14.45 -8.88
C PRO A 65 -3.61 15.17 -9.69
N GLU A 66 -3.24 16.10 -10.58
CA GLU A 66 -4.19 16.84 -11.43
C GLU A 66 -4.82 16.00 -12.53
N SER A 67 -4.36 14.75 -12.75
CA SER A 67 -4.89 13.88 -13.81
C SER A 67 -6.08 13.04 -13.37
N TYR A 68 -6.38 12.99 -12.07
CA TYR A 68 -7.40 12.12 -11.50
C TYR A 68 -8.78 12.79 -11.55
N LEU A 69 -9.78 12.03 -12.00
CA LEU A 69 -11.19 12.42 -11.98
C LEU A 69 -11.91 11.77 -10.80
N ASN A 70 -11.74 10.46 -10.61
CA ASN A 70 -12.39 9.71 -9.56
C ASN A 70 -11.53 8.53 -9.10
N ILE A 71 -11.60 8.20 -7.80
CA ILE A 71 -11.04 6.98 -7.24
C ILE A 71 -12.09 6.35 -6.33
N TYR A 72 -12.33 5.06 -6.51
CA TYR A 72 -13.13 4.28 -5.58
C TYR A 72 -12.52 2.91 -5.36
N PHE A 73 -12.83 2.34 -4.20
CA PHE A 73 -12.53 0.97 -3.85
C PHE A 73 -13.77 0.12 -4.03
N SER A 74 -13.59 -1.09 -4.51
CA SER A 74 -14.65 -2.08 -4.57
C SER A 74 -14.10 -3.50 -4.42
N ASN A 75 -14.98 -4.46 -4.16
CA ASN A 75 -14.63 -5.87 -4.35
C ASN A 75 -14.84 -6.28 -5.82
N LEU A 76 -14.40 -7.48 -6.19
CA LEU A 76 -14.43 -7.97 -7.58
C LEU A 76 -15.80 -7.87 -8.29
N ASP A 77 -16.89 -8.09 -7.57
CA ASP A 77 -18.26 -8.03 -8.12
C ASP A 77 -18.96 -6.68 -7.94
N GLU A 78 -18.25 -5.68 -7.39
CA GLU A 78 -18.73 -4.34 -7.06
C GLU A 78 -19.92 -4.29 -6.09
N SER A 79 -20.23 -5.36 -5.35
CA SER A 79 -21.32 -5.34 -4.35
C SER A 79 -20.99 -4.48 -3.12
N LYS A 80 -19.71 -4.27 -2.82
CA LYS A 80 -19.23 -3.30 -1.83
C LYS A 80 -18.39 -2.25 -2.54
N LYS A 81 -18.68 -0.97 -2.29
CA LYS A 81 -18.03 0.15 -2.96
C LYS A 81 -17.90 1.33 -2.03
N ILE A 82 -16.79 2.04 -2.11
CA ILE A 82 -16.53 3.24 -1.31
C ILE A 82 -15.66 4.23 -2.08
N GLU A 83 -16.06 5.50 -2.09
CA GLU A 83 -15.29 6.57 -2.73
C GLU A 83 -14.08 6.93 -1.87
N MET A 84 -12.94 7.13 -2.52
CA MET A 84 -11.65 7.37 -1.86
C MET A 84 -10.96 8.58 -2.50
N PRO A 85 -11.40 9.82 -2.22
CA PRO A 85 -10.87 10.99 -2.88
C PRO A 85 -9.35 11.12 -2.74
N LEU A 86 -8.67 11.38 -3.86
CA LEU A 86 -7.23 11.67 -3.86
C LEU A 86 -6.96 13.06 -3.29
N LYS A 87 -5.99 13.18 -2.38
CA LYS A 87 -5.51 14.48 -1.90
C LYS A 87 -4.17 14.88 -2.46
N ASP A 88 -3.26 13.93 -2.56
CA ASP A 88 -1.90 14.19 -3.00
C ASP A 88 -1.26 12.91 -3.53
N ILE A 89 -0.15 13.07 -4.26
CA ILE A 89 0.70 11.97 -4.68
C ILE A 89 2.12 12.29 -4.23
N GLN A 90 2.68 11.44 -3.37
CA GLN A 90 4.04 11.60 -2.89
C GLN A 90 4.98 10.63 -3.62
N TYR A 91 6.10 11.15 -4.08
CA TYR A 91 7.17 10.30 -4.60
C TYR A 91 7.90 9.62 -3.43
N GLY A 92 8.02 8.29 -3.50
CA GLY A 92 8.78 7.50 -2.53
C GLY A 92 10.22 7.31 -2.99
N HIS A 93 10.52 6.14 -3.52
CA HIS A 93 11.86 5.74 -3.96
C HIS A 93 11.82 4.94 -5.28
N VAL A 94 12.99 4.45 -5.68
CA VAL A 94 13.15 3.60 -6.87
C VAL A 94 13.46 2.18 -6.44
N GLU A 95 12.79 1.22 -7.06
CA GLU A 95 13.05 -0.21 -6.89
C GLU A 95 13.32 -0.90 -8.24
N THR A 96 13.93 -2.07 -8.18
CA THR A 96 14.16 -2.91 -9.37
C THR A 96 13.37 -4.20 -9.24
N TYR A 97 12.59 -4.52 -10.28
CA TYR A 97 11.79 -5.76 -10.35
C TYR A 97 11.89 -6.38 -11.74
N LEU A 98 12.24 -7.67 -11.82
CA LEU A 98 12.42 -8.43 -13.08
C LEU A 98 13.22 -7.66 -14.16
N ASN A 99 14.32 -7.01 -13.75
CA ASN A 99 15.20 -6.15 -14.57
C ASN A 99 14.58 -4.82 -15.07
N GLY A 100 13.38 -4.46 -14.63
CA GLY A 100 12.79 -3.13 -14.82
C GLY A 100 13.06 -2.21 -13.63
N ILE A 101 13.15 -0.91 -13.89
CA ILE A 101 13.24 0.15 -12.87
C ILE A 101 11.82 0.67 -12.66
N TYR A 102 11.38 0.74 -11.39
CA TYR A 102 10.07 1.22 -11.01
C TYR A 102 10.19 2.34 -9.98
N HIS A 103 9.38 3.38 -10.15
CA HIS A 103 9.26 4.53 -9.29
C HIS A 103 8.03 4.37 -8.42
N GLN A 104 8.22 4.43 -7.10
CA GLN A 104 7.11 4.36 -6.15
C GLN A 104 6.42 5.71 -6.05
N TYR A 105 5.10 5.70 -6.18
CA TYR A 105 4.22 6.82 -5.88
C TYR A 105 3.22 6.39 -4.80
N LEU A 106 3.11 7.17 -3.73
CA LEU A 106 2.16 6.97 -2.66
C LEU A 106 0.93 7.84 -2.94
N LEU A 107 -0.19 7.21 -3.27
CA LEU A 107 -1.47 7.89 -3.41
C LEU A 107 -2.02 8.16 -2.01
N MET A 108 -2.15 9.44 -1.65
CA MET A 108 -2.69 9.88 -0.37
C MET A 108 -4.19 10.06 -0.50
N LEU A 109 -4.97 9.10 0.00
CA LEU A 109 -6.42 9.05 -0.12
C LEU A 109 -7.10 9.51 1.18
N GLU A 110 -8.25 10.17 1.08
CA GLU A 110 -9.10 10.42 2.24
C GLU A 110 -9.90 9.17 2.59
N LEU A 111 -9.88 8.84 3.88
CA LEU A 111 -10.76 7.82 4.42
C LEU A 111 -12.10 8.49 4.77
N PRO A 112 -13.23 7.91 4.32
CA PRO A 112 -14.53 8.39 4.74
C PRO A 112 -14.79 8.01 6.20
N TYR A 113 -15.50 8.89 6.89
CA TYR A 113 -16.04 8.57 8.20
C TYR A 113 -17.31 7.74 8.06
N LEU A 114 -17.29 6.54 8.65
CA LEU A 114 -18.42 5.63 8.75
C LEU A 114 -18.79 5.38 10.22
N ASP A 115 -20.08 5.24 10.48
CA ASP A 115 -20.67 4.91 11.80
C ASP A 115 -20.86 3.40 12.02
N HIS A 116 -20.21 2.59 11.19
CA HIS A 116 -20.27 1.13 11.21
C HIS A 116 -18.97 0.55 10.63
N ASP A 117 -18.68 -0.70 10.98
CA ASP A 117 -17.57 -1.43 10.40
C ASP A 117 -17.80 -1.69 8.92
N PHE A 118 -16.75 -1.50 8.13
CA PHE A 118 -16.79 -1.70 6.69
C PHE A 118 -15.59 -2.52 6.25
N LEU A 119 -15.85 -3.62 5.54
CA LEU A 119 -14.83 -4.57 5.10
C LEU A 119 -15.04 -4.90 3.62
N ILE A 120 -14.00 -4.70 2.81
CA ILE A 120 -13.89 -5.16 1.43
C ILE A 120 -12.83 -6.26 1.39
N GLU A 121 -13.29 -7.51 1.24
CA GLU A 121 -12.43 -8.62 0.84
C GLU A 121 -12.20 -8.52 -0.68
N ASP A 122 -11.03 -8.97 -1.14
CA ASP A 122 -10.58 -8.85 -2.53
C ASP A 122 -10.71 -7.42 -3.10
N LEU A 123 -10.00 -6.49 -2.47
CA LEU A 123 -9.98 -5.08 -2.78
C LEU A 123 -9.38 -4.77 -4.15
N TYR A 124 -10.16 -4.07 -4.97
CA TYR A 124 -9.74 -3.41 -6.18
C TYR A 124 -9.87 -1.88 -6.04
N MET A 125 -8.81 -1.17 -6.41
CA MET A 125 -8.85 0.26 -6.61
C MET A 125 -9.14 0.57 -8.07
N HIS A 126 -10.14 1.39 -8.29
CA HIS A 126 -10.55 1.86 -9.61
C HIS A 126 -10.21 3.33 -9.72
N ILE A 127 -9.47 3.68 -10.77
CA ILE A 127 -9.04 5.04 -11.04
C ILE A 127 -9.62 5.44 -12.39
N GLU A 128 -10.33 6.55 -12.40
CA GLU A 128 -10.75 7.25 -13.61
C GLU A 128 -9.94 8.54 -13.73
N LEU A 129 -9.31 8.74 -14.88
CA LEU A 129 -8.54 9.94 -15.19
C LEU A 129 -9.39 10.94 -15.98
N ILE A 130 -8.97 12.21 -16.00
CA ILE A 130 -9.65 13.30 -16.73
C ILE A 130 -9.69 13.03 -18.24
N ASN A 131 -8.72 12.30 -18.77
CA ASN A 131 -8.70 11.88 -20.18
C ASN A 131 -9.61 10.67 -20.47
N MET A 132 -10.42 10.23 -19.50
CA MET A 132 -11.32 9.07 -19.53
C MET A 132 -10.62 7.71 -19.53
N ASP A 133 -9.29 7.65 -19.33
CA ASP A 133 -8.62 6.37 -19.11
C ASP A 133 -9.06 5.80 -17.76
N GLN A 134 -9.28 4.49 -17.74
CA GLN A 134 -9.74 3.76 -16.57
C GLN A 134 -8.77 2.64 -16.23
N TYR A 135 -8.40 2.56 -14.96
CA TYR A 135 -7.52 1.53 -14.43
C TYR A 135 -8.21 0.81 -13.27
N SER A 136 -7.92 -0.48 -13.13
CA SER A 136 -8.37 -1.29 -12.00
C SER A 136 -7.18 -2.11 -11.51
N PHE A 137 -6.83 -1.92 -10.25
CA PHE A 137 -5.68 -2.55 -9.62
C PHE A 137 -6.12 -3.31 -8.38
N TYR A 138 -5.78 -4.59 -8.31
CA TYR A 138 -5.92 -5.38 -7.09
C TYR A 138 -4.94 -4.90 -6.02
N LEU A 139 -5.44 -4.71 -4.80
CA LEU A 139 -4.71 -4.16 -3.67
C LEU A 139 -4.70 -5.07 -2.43
N GLY A 140 -5.53 -6.12 -2.37
CA GLY A 140 -5.57 -7.04 -1.22
C GLY A 140 -6.90 -6.96 -0.47
N SER A 141 -6.91 -6.41 0.74
CA SER A 141 -8.12 -6.27 1.56
C SER A 141 -8.15 -4.92 2.28
N PHE A 142 -9.34 -4.40 2.55
CA PHE A 142 -9.50 -3.13 3.26
C PHE A 142 -10.58 -3.20 4.33
N SER A 143 -10.27 -2.66 5.51
CA SER A 143 -11.22 -2.54 6.61
C SER A 143 -11.18 -1.16 7.27
N LEU A 144 -12.36 -0.57 7.47
CA LEU A 144 -12.59 0.55 8.38
C LEU A 144 -13.30 0.04 9.62
N VAL A 145 -12.68 0.27 10.76
CA VAL A 145 -13.21 -0.14 12.07
C VAL A 145 -13.88 1.06 12.72
N TYR A 146 -15.16 0.94 13.06
CA TYR A 146 -15.89 1.93 13.83
C TYR A 146 -15.94 1.53 15.31
N LEU A 147 -15.31 2.34 16.16
CA LEU A 147 -15.34 2.17 17.61
C LEU A 147 -15.69 3.50 18.26
N ALA A 148 -16.85 3.51 18.94
CA ALA A 148 -17.43 4.70 19.53
C ALA A 148 -16.61 5.24 20.71
N ASP A 149 -16.06 4.35 21.55
CA ASP A 149 -15.30 4.69 22.75
C ASP A 149 -14.02 3.85 22.84
N SER A 150 -12.91 4.50 23.19
CA SER A 150 -11.63 3.85 23.52
C SER A 150 -11.22 4.34 24.91
N GLU A 151 -10.86 3.41 25.78
CA GLU A 151 -10.41 3.70 27.13
C GLU A 151 -8.92 3.35 27.30
N ASP A 152 -8.21 4.11 28.14
CA ASP A 152 -6.79 3.89 28.44
C ASP A 152 -6.66 2.89 29.60
N VAL A 153 -6.76 1.60 29.30
CA VAL A 153 -6.71 0.48 30.26
C VAL A 153 -5.31 -0.15 30.36
N LEU A 154 -4.55 -0.06 29.27
CA LEU A 154 -3.18 -0.50 29.08
C LEU A 154 -2.27 0.71 28.84
N ASP A 155 -1.31 0.89 29.74
CA ASP A 155 -0.24 1.89 29.61
C ASP A 155 0.93 1.28 28.83
N TRP A 156 0.85 1.34 27.50
CA TRP A 156 1.86 0.80 26.60
C TRP A 156 3.02 1.79 26.40
N THR A 157 4.24 1.26 26.29
CA THR A 157 5.48 2.04 26.18
C THR A 157 6.29 1.72 24.93
N GLY A 158 5.97 0.64 24.23
CA GLY A 158 6.69 0.23 23.03
C GLY A 158 5.86 -0.64 22.10
N LEU A 159 6.06 -0.41 20.79
CA LEU A 159 5.47 -1.19 19.70
C LEU A 159 6.59 -1.57 18.73
N ASN A 160 6.67 -2.85 18.38
CA ASN A 160 7.58 -3.33 17.36
C ASN A 160 7.05 -4.60 16.68
N GLY A 161 7.49 -4.81 15.45
CA GLY A 161 7.20 -6.01 14.68
C GLY A 161 8.43 -6.90 14.48
N SER A 162 8.19 -8.18 14.24
CA SER A 162 9.20 -9.12 13.77
C SER A 162 8.72 -9.87 12.53
N LYS A 163 9.64 -10.11 11.59
CA LYS A 163 9.46 -11.03 10.47
C LYS A 163 9.78 -12.45 10.93
N GLU A 164 9.20 -13.44 10.27
CA GLU A 164 9.62 -14.83 10.47
C GLU A 164 11.05 -15.03 9.93
N GLU A 165 11.92 -15.64 10.73
CA GLU A 165 13.28 -15.96 10.30
C GLU A 165 13.24 -16.90 9.10
N HIS A 166 14.09 -16.64 8.09
CA HIS A 166 14.20 -17.42 6.86
C HIS A 166 12.97 -17.43 5.94
N HIS A 167 11.95 -16.62 6.23
CA HIS A 167 10.85 -16.43 5.30
C HIS A 167 11.24 -15.42 4.21
N PHE A 168 10.96 -15.74 2.94
CA PHE A 168 11.34 -14.88 1.82
C PHE A 168 10.43 -13.65 1.69
N LEU A 169 9.16 -13.78 2.14
CA LEU A 169 8.22 -12.67 2.14
C LEU A 169 8.54 -11.69 3.27
N SER A 170 8.56 -10.41 2.93
CA SER A 170 8.64 -9.30 3.87
C SER A 170 7.32 -9.11 4.64
N ARG A 171 6.99 -10.08 5.49
CA ARG A 171 5.69 -10.14 6.17
C ARG A 171 5.88 -10.12 7.68
N LEU A 172 5.06 -9.33 8.35
CA LEU A 172 4.94 -9.36 9.79
C LEU A 172 4.45 -10.73 10.28
N ARG A 173 5.18 -11.28 11.25
CA ARG A 173 4.88 -12.56 11.89
C ARG A 173 4.43 -12.37 13.33
N GLU A 174 5.11 -11.47 14.05
CA GLU A 174 4.81 -11.15 15.44
C GLU A 174 4.74 -9.64 15.62
N ILE A 175 3.81 -9.19 16.47
CA ILE A 175 3.80 -7.84 17.02
C ILE A 175 4.07 -7.95 18.52
N TYR A 176 4.93 -7.10 19.06
CA TYR A 176 5.08 -6.97 20.51
C TYR A 176 4.60 -5.62 20.99
N ILE A 177 3.89 -5.66 22.11
CA ILE A 177 3.41 -4.50 22.85
C ILE A 177 4.05 -4.55 24.23
N ASP A 178 4.98 -3.64 24.48
CA ASP A 178 5.57 -3.43 25.80
C ASP A 178 4.68 -2.51 26.62
N TYR A 179 4.46 -2.83 27.90
CA TYR A 179 3.59 -2.05 28.78
C TYR A 179 4.11 -1.94 30.21
N GLU A 180 3.76 -0.85 30.90
CA GLU A 180 4.09 -0.65 32.32
C GLU A 180 3.00 -1.21 33.23
N THR A 181 1.75 -0.85 32.96
CA THR A 181 0.60 -1.27 33.75
C THR A 181 -0.55 -1.75 32.88
N MET A 182 -1.26 -2.76 33.37
CA MET A 182 -2.46 -3.31 32.75
C MET A 182 -3.49 -3.52 33.86
N VAL A 183 -4.58 -2.78 33.80
CA VAL A 183 -5.58 -2.74 34.89
C VAL A 183 -6.53 -3.94 34.82
N GLU A 184 -6.74 -4.48 33.62
CA GLU A 184 -7.76 -5.49 33.33
C GLU A 184 -7.21 -6.64 32.48
N GLU A 185 -7.82 -7.81 32.60
CA GLU A 185 -7.46 -8.98 31.79
C GLU A 185 -7.95 -8.82 30.35
N ILE A 186 -7.09 -9.18 29.39
CA ILE A 186 -7.43 -9.17 27.96
C ILE A 186 -8.27 -10.41 27.65
N ASP A 187 -9.45 -10.19 27.07
CA ASP A 187 -10.33 -11.25 26.55
C ASP A 187 -9.87 -11.69 25.15
N ARG A 188 -9.71 -10.74 24.24
CA ARG A 188 -9.23 -10.98 22.87
C ARG A 188 -8.58 -9.74 22.25
N ILE A 189 -7.81 -9.96 21.19
CA ILE A 189 -7.16 -8.91 20.41
C ILE A 189 -7.50 -9.10 18.93
N GLU A 190 -7.86 -8.02 18.25
CA GLU A 190 -8.22 -8.02 16.85
C GLU A 190 -7.40 -7.00 16.04
N ILE A 191 -7.21 -7.29 14.75
CA ILE A 191 -6.61 -6.38 13.76
C ILE A 191 -7.63 -6.08 12.65
N GLY A 192 -8.12 -4.85 12.60
CA GLY A 192 -9.17 -4.49 11.65
C GLY A 192 -10.49 -5.18 11.95
N VAL A 193 -11.28 -5.47 10.91
CA VAL A 193 -12.61 -6.07 11.08
C VAL A 193 -12.51 -7.59 10.97
N ASN A 194 -12.72 -8.30 12.09
CA ASN A 194 -12.80 -9.77 12.20
C ASN A 194 -11.48 -10.56 12.07
N MET A 195 -10.31 -9.96 12.31
CA MET A 195 -9.06 -10.72 12.41
C MET A 195 -8.63 -10.85 13.88
N GLU A 196 -9.19 -11.84 14.58
CA GLU A 196 -8.71 -12.20 15.91
C GLU A 196 -7.32 -12.81 15.83
N VAL A 197 -6.40 -12.31 16.66
CA VAL A 197 -5.02 -12.80 16.74
C VAL A 197 -4.78 -13.54 18.04
N LEU A 198 -4.00 -14.62 17.96
CA LEU A 198 -3.53 -15.29 19.17
C LEU A 198 -2.52 -14.38 19.87
N PHE A 199 -2.57 -14.36 21.20
CA PHE A 199 -1.63 -13.58 21.98
C PHE A 199 -1.12 -14.36 23.19
N THR A 200 0.09 -14.02 23.62
CA THR A 200 0.66 -14.49 24.88
C THR A 200 1.20 -13.32 25.69
N ILE A 201 1.08 -13.41 27.02
CA ILE A 201 1.58 -12.40 27.94
C ILE A 201 2.76 -13.01 28.70
N GLN A 202 3.93 -12.37 28.60
CA GLN A 202 5.13 -12.78 29.32
C GLN A 202 5.78 -11.57 29.99
N GLY A 203 5.67 -11.48 31.32
CA GLY A 203 6.15 -10.31 32.05
C GLY A 203 5.36 -9.06 31.68
N ASN A 204 6.04 -8.07 31.12
CA ASN A 204 5.50 -6.75 30.73
C ASN A 204 5.38 -6.61 29.20
N ARG A 205 5.19 -7.73 28.50
CA ARG A 205 5.08 -7.79 27.05
C ARG A 205 3.92 -8.69 26.62
N ILE A 206 3.13 -8.17 25.69
CA ILE A 206 2.13 -8.93 24.94
C ILE A 206 2.75 -9.25 23.58
N THR A 207 2.76 -10.52 23.21
CA THR A 207 3.19 -10.98 21.87
C THR A 207 1.96 -11.43 21.10
N LEU A 208 1.71 -10.82 19.95
CA LEU A 208 0.64 -11.19 19.03
C LEU A 208 1.20 -12.04 17.90
N ASP A 209 0.59 -13.20 17.66
CA ASP A 209 0.91 -14.09 16.54
C ASP A 209 0.06 -13.74 15.32
N ILE A 210 0.70 -13.23 14.28
CA ILE A 210 0.04 -12.84 13.04
C ILE A 210 -0.16 -14.08 12.16
N PRO A 211 -1.41 -14.42 11.77
CA PRO A 211 -1.68 -15.56 10.91
C PRO A 211 -1.11 -15.32 9.51
N VAL A 212 -0.80 -16.41 8.79
CA VAL A 212 -0.38 -16.35 7.38
C VAL A 212 -1.59 -16.09 6.48
N ALA A 213 -1.43 -15.23 5.47
CA ALA A 213 -2.47 -14.74 4.56
C ALA A 213 -1.85 -14.21 3.25
N ASP A 214 -2.63 -14.07 2.19
CA ASP A 214 -2.12 -13.70 0.86
C ASP A 214 -2.02 -12.17 0.65
N TYR A 215 -1.51 -11.47 1.66
CA TYR A 215 -1.25 -10.03 1.65
C TYR A 215 -0.18 -9.65 2.70
N LEU A 216 0.43 -8.50 2.50
CA LEU A 216 1.30 -7.87 3.51
C LEU A 216 0.48 -7.21 4.62
N LEU A 217 1.04 -7.16 5.81
CA LEU A 217 0.46 -6.49 6.97
C LEU A 217 1.60 -5.74 7.66
N ASN A 218 1.58 -4.41 7.58
CA ASN A 218 2.69 -3.56 8.01
C ASN A 218 2.25 -2.38 8.89
N ASP A 219 1.09 -1.81 8.60
CA ASP A 219 0.56 -0.60 9.23
C ASP A 219 -0.92 -0.81 9.52
N VAL A 220 -1.24 -1.20 10.74
CA VAL A 220 -2.59 -1.57 11.17
C VAL A 220 -2.85 -1.14 12.61
N PRO A 221 -4.11 -0.84 12.98
CA PRO A 221 -4.47 -0.65 14.37
C PRO A 221 -4.56 -1.99 15.10
N ILE A 222 -4.37 -1.96 16.42
CA ILE A 222 -4.61 -3.09 17.32
C ILE A 222 -5.80 -2.73 18.20
N ILE A 223 -6.78 -3.63 18.24
CA ILE A 223 -7.99 -3.46 19.05
C ILE A 223 -7.94 -4.49 20.17
N ILE A 224 -7.95 -4.02 21.41
CA ILE A 224 -7.86 -4.87 22.60
C ILE A 224 -9.22 -4.84 23.29
N TYR A 225 -9.82 -6.01 23.45
CA TYR A 225 -11.06 -6.21 24.21
C TYR A 225 -10.70 -6.79 25.58
N TYR A 226 -11.20 -6.16 26.64
CA TYR A 226 -10.97 -6.60 28.01
C TYR A 226 -12.15 -7.41 28.55
N ALA A 227 -11.90 -8.24 29.56
CA ALA A 227 -12.91 -9.09 30.20
C ALA A 227 -14.08 -8.28 30.82
N ASN A 228 -13.87 -7.01 31.12
CA ASN A 228 -14.90 -6.10 31.65
C ASN A 228 -15.70 -5.38 30.53
N HIS A 229 -15.49 -5.72 29.26
CA HIS A 229 -16.08 -5.12 28.06
C HIS A 229 -15.55 -3.75 27.67
N GLN A 230 -14.50 -3.24 28.33
CA GLN A 230 -13.76 -2.07 27.84
C GLN A 230 -13.02 -2.43 26.55
N ILE A 231 -12.78 -1.41 25.74
CA ILE A 231 -12.04 -1.52 24.48
C ILE A 231 -10.95 -0.45 24.49
N GLN A 232 -9.74 -0.85 24.11
CA GLN A 232 -8.66 0.08 23.83
C GLN A 232 -8.17 -0.10 22.40
N ILE A 233 -7.86 1.01 21.74
CA ILE A 233 -7.28 1.00 20.40
C ILE A 233 -5.87 1.57 20.48
N ILE A 234 -4.93 0.83 19.94
CA ILE A 234 -3.63 1.37 19.55
C ILE A 234 -3.76 1.68 18.06
N ASP A 235 -3.72 2.98 17.72
CA ASP A 235 -3.86 3.42 16.33
C ASP A 235 -2.73 2.87 15.44
N ASN A 236 -2.94 2.99 14.13
CA ASN A 236 -2.01 2.59 13.08
C ASN A 236 -0.53 2.90 13.40
N PHE A 237 0.28 1.85 13.47
CA PHE A 237 1.72 1.93 13.66
C PHE A 237 2.43 1.08 12.61
N ARG A 238 3.53 1.60 12.07
CA ARG A 238 4.35 0.87 11.08
C ARG A 238 5.29 -0.12 11.80
N TYR A 239 4.80 -1.35 12.01
CA TYR A 239 5.54 -2.42 12.72
C TYR A 239 6.75 -2.93 11.96
N LEU A 240 6.72 -2.82 10.64
CA LEU A 240 7.77 -3.29 9.75
C LEU A 240 8.06 -2.25 8.67
N VAL A 241 9.34 -1.89 8.53
CA VAL A 241 9.80 -1.02 7.45
C VAL A 241 10.68 -1.85 6.53
N ASP A 242 10.24 -2.01 5.29
CA ASP A 242 11.01 -2.63 4.23
C ASP A 242 11.15 -1.65 3.05
N TYR A 243 12.39 -1.46 2.62
CA TYR A 243 12.76 -0.57 1.52
C TYR A 243 12.92 -1.30 0.19
N GLN A 244 12.74 -2.63 0.16
CA GLN A 244 12.85 -3.49 -1.03
C GLN A 244 11.59 -4.35 -1.23
N ILE A 245 10.41 -3.73 -1.10
CA ILE A 245 9.13 -4.43 -1.13
C ILE A 245 8.97 -5.25 -2.42
N LEU A 246 9.30 -4.71 -3.59
CA LEU A 246 9.14 -5.44 -4.87
C LEU A 246 10.06 -6.66 -4.97
N LYS A 247 11.20 -6.65 -4.29
CA LYS A 247 12.10 -7.80 -4.27
C LYS A 247 11.62 -8.88 -3.29
N GLU A 248 11.02 -8.46 -2.18
CA GLU A 248 10.63 -9.34 -1.08
C GLU A 248 9.15 -9.74 -1.11
N SER A 249 8.32 -9.23 -2.03
CA SER A 249 6.88 -9.52 -2.06
C SER A 249 6.47 -10.70 -2.95
N GLY A 250 7.37 -11.18 -3.83
CA GLY A 250 7.19 -12.37 -4.65
C GLY A 250 5.79 -12.52 -5.28
N PRO A 251 4.99 -13.53 -4.88
CA PRO A 251 3.64 -13.79 -5.43
C PRO A 251 2.59 -12.72 -5.09
N LEU A 252 2.86 -11.81 -4.14
CA LEU A 252 1.93 -10.73 -3.77
C LEU A 252 1.95 -9.55 -4.75
N ILE A 253 2.88 -9.56 -5.71
CA ILE A 253 3.03 -8.51 -6.70
C ILE A 253 2.08 -8.77 -7.86
N ASN A 254 1.29 -7.76 -8.20
CA ASN A 254 0.44 -7.76 -9.37
C ASN A 254 1.06 -6.88 -10.44
N LEU A 255 0.99 -7.29 -11.71
CA LEU A 255 1.56 -6.57 -12.83
C LEU A 255 0.49 -6.24 -13.85
N TYR A 256 0.45 -4.98 -14.26
CA TYR A 256 -0.54 -4.46 -15.20
C TYR A 256 0.16 -3.76 -16.36
N ALA A 257 -0.38 -3.95 -17.56
CA ALA A 257 0.01 -3.18 -18.74
C ALA A 257 -0.76 -1.85 -18.73
N LEU A 258 -0.06 -0.74 -18.93
CA LEU A 258 -0.64 0.59 -19.03
C LEU A 258 -0.75 1.01 -20.51
N ASN A 259 -1.72 1.89 -20.78
CA ASN A 259 -1.97 2.46 -22.10
C ASN A 259 -1.07 3.66 -22.45
#